data_AF-A0A6J4GX30-F1
#
_entry.id   AF-A0A6J4GX30-F1
#
_cell.length_a   1.000
_cell.length_b   1.000
_cell.length_c   1.000
_cell.angle_alpha   90.00
_cell.angle_beta   90.00
_cell.angle_gamma   90.00
#
_symmetry.space_group_name_H-M   'P 1'
#
loop_
_entity.id
_entity.type
_entity.pdbx_description
1 polymer ?
#
loop_
_entity_poly.entity_id
_entity_poly.type
_entity_poly.pdbx_seq_one_letter_code
_entity_poly.pdbx_strand_id
1 'polypeptide(L)'
;MFEQLTQLVQQYGGNAVVNNAAVPNEHNEAVINETSTSIFAGLQKIASEGGGEQLAGLFSGKSSIDSSNPVVQQITQQLSGNLGEKFGLSSEASSGVAASMIPQILSSLVNKAKDPNDSSFQISDIIGSLTGSSGQASGIMETINKYGMQFGLDQNNDGKVDVADVLVVTKTKGGIAGFIGQLFGSK
;
A
#
# COMPACT_ATOMS: atom_id res chain seq x y z
N MET A 1 0.73 5.13 8.95
CA MET A 1 0.17 4.63 7.67
C MET A 1 -1.22 5.19 7.40
N PHE A 2 -2.27 4.85 8.16
CA PHE A 2 -3.65 5.24 7.80
C PHE A 2 -3.85 6.75 7.59
N GLU A 3 -3.30 7.59 8.48
CA GLU A 3 -3.38 9.05 8.33
C GLU A 3 -2.69 9.55 7.05
N GLN A 4 -1.53 8.99 6.70
CA GLN A 4 -0.81 9.31 5.47
C GLN A 4 -1.62 8.88 4.24
N LEU A 5 -2.27 7.72 4.30
CA LEU A 5 -3.18 7.28 3.24
C LEU A 5 -4.34 8.25 3.10
N THR A 6 -4.96 8.69 4.19
CA THR A 6 -6.05 9.69 4.15
C THR A 6 -5.59 10.99 3.50
N GLN A 7 -4.40 11.49 3.84
CA GLN A 7 -3.81 12.66 3.18
C GLN A 7 -3.62 12.44 1.68
N LEU A 8 -3.19 11.23 1.28
CA LEU A 8 -3.04 10.87 -0.12
C LEU A 8 -4.40 10.87 -0.84
N VAL A 9 -5.44 10.27 -0.24
CA VAL A 9 -6.79 10.26 -0.80
C VAL A 9 -7.34 11.67 -0.98
N GLN A 10 -7.13 12.56 0.00
CA GLN A 10 -7.56 13.96 -0.08
C GLN A 10 -6.98 14.67 -1.31
N GLN A 11 -5.74 14.35 -1.71
CA GLN A 11 -5.13 14.92 -2.93
C GLN A 11 -5.85 14.51 -4.22
N TYR A 12 -6.48 13.32 -4.23
CA TYR A 12 -7.20 12.79 -5.40
C TYR A 12 -8.72 12.99 -5.34
N GLY A 13 -9.27 13.44 -4.20
CA GLY A 13 -10.71 13.62 -4.00
C GLY A 13 -11.34 14.80 -4.75
N GLY A 14 -10.55 15.73 -5.27
CA GLY A 14 -11.06 16.96 -5.90
C GLY A 14 -12.04 16.71 -7.05
N ASN A 15 -11.58 16.06 -8.13
CA ASN A 15 -12.45 15.85 -9.30
C ASN A 15 -13.44 14.70 -9.13
N ALA A 16 -13.04 13.63 -8.45
CA ALA A 16 -13.85 12.44 -8.29
C ALA A 16 -15.02 12.63 -7.30
N VAL A 17 -14.85 13.52 -6.31
CA VAL A 17 -15.80 13.72 -5.22
C VAL A 17 -16.29 15.17 -5.20
N VAL A 18 -15.39 16.14 -5.01
CA VAL A 18 -15.79 17.54 -4.77
C VAL A 18 -16.44 18.21 -5.98
N ASN A 19 -15.92 17.94 -7.18
CA ASN A 19 -16.46 18.49 -8.44
C ASN A 19 -17.46 17.52 -9.11
N ASN A 20 -17.87 16.44 -8.43
CA ASN A 20 -18.73 15.43 -8.99
C ASN A 20 -20.19 15.65 -8.56
N ALA A 21 -21.03 16.10 -9.49
CA ALA A 21 -22.45 16.36 -9.21
C ALA A 21 -23.26 15.13 -8.77
N ALA A 22 -22.75 13.91 -8.99
CA ALA A 22 -23.37 12.69 -8.53
C ALA A 22 -23.08 12.38 -7.05
N VAL A 23 -22.18 13.13 -6.42
CA VAL A 23 -21.87 13.03 -4.98
C VAL A 23 -22.43 14.28 -4.29
N PRO A 24 -23.39 14.14 -3.36
CA PRO A 24 -23.86 15.27 -2.57
C PRO A 24 -22.72 15.91 -1.77
N ASN A 25 -22.63 17.24 -1.80
CA ASN A 25 -21.51 17.97 -1.22
C ASN A 25 -21.35 17.73 0.30
N GLU A 26 -22.46 17.49 0.99
CA GLU A 26 -22.51 17.11 2.41
C GLU A 26 -21.79 15.78 2.71
N HIS A 27 -21.58 14.95 1.69
CA HIS A 27 -20.88 13.67 1.81
C HIS A 27 -19.42 13.74 1.35
N ASN A 28 -18.93 14.85 0.80
CA ASN A 28 -17.58 14.91 0.20
C ASN A 28 -16.48 14.44 1.16
N GLU A 29 -16.43 14.99 2.37
CA GLU A 29 -15.43 14.60 3.37
C GLU A 29 -15.60 13.14 3.81
N ALA A 30 -16.84 12.68 3.95
CA ALA A 30 -17.14 11.32 4.37
C ALA A 30 -16.78 10.28 3.29
N VAL A 31 -17.01 10.59 2.02
CA VAL A 31 -16.62 9.76 0.86
C VAL A 31 -15.10 9.68 0.74
N ILE A 32 -14.40 10.79 0.95
CA ILE A 32 -12.93 10.82 0.97
C ILE A 32 -12.39 9.93 2.12
N ASN A 33 -12.94 10.06 3.32
CA ASN A 33 -12.53 9.24 4.47
C ASN A 33 -12.86 7.75 4.29
N GLU A 34 -14.04 7.45 3.73
CA GLU A 34 -14.43 6.07 3.41
C GLU A 34 -13.51 5.48 2.35
N THR A 35 -13.10 6.27 1.35
CA THR A 35 -12.14 5.83 0.32
C THR A 35 -10.83 5.38 0.94
N SER A 36 -10.26 6.15 1.88
CA SER A 36 -9.05 5.74 2.62
C SER A 36 -9.29 4.44 3.40
N THR A 37 -10.43 4.35 4.08
CA THR A 37 -10.85 3.16 4.85
C THR A 37 -10.99 1.92 3.98
N SER A 38 -11.66 2.00 2.83
CA SER A 38 -11.86 0.89 1.91
C SER A 38 -10.56 0.44 1.25
N ILE A 39 -9.64 1.36 0.92
CA ILE A 39 -8.32 1.00 0.41
C ILE A 39 -7.54 0.20 1.46
N PHE A 40 -7.45 0.74 2.68
CA PHE A 40 -6.72 0.08 3.75
C PHE A 40 -7.32 -1.30 4.07
N ALA A 41 -8.65 -1.35 4.26
CA ALA A 41 -9.35 -2.59 4.56
C ALA A 41 -9.26 -3.61 3.43
N GLY A 42 -9.32 -3.17 2.16
CA GLY A 42 -9.20 -4.04 1.00
C GLY A 42 -7.79 -4.63 0.86
N LEU A 43 -6.75 -3.82 1.04
CA LEU A 43 -5.36 -4.30 1.06
C LEU A 43 -5.13 -5.29 2.23
N GLN A 44 -5.68 -4.99 3.40
CA GLN A 44 -5.58 -5.85 4.58
C GLN A 44 -6.31 -7.18 4.37
N LYS A 45 -7.50 -7.15 3.77
CA LYS A 45 -8.29 -8.34 3.44
C LYS A 45 -7.51 -9.24 2.48
N ILE A 46 -6.96 -8.67 1.41
CA ILE A 46 -6.16 -9.42 0.43
C ILE A 46 -4.94 -10.05 1.12
N ALA A 47 -4.23 -9.31 1.97
CA ALA A 47 -3.10 -9.86 2.73
C ALA A 47 -3.53 -11.05 3.60
N SER A 48 -4.63 -10.88 4.34
CA SER A 48 -5.15 -11.88 5.29
C SER A 48 -5.70 -13.14 4.61
N GLU A 49 -6.15 -13.01 3.36
CA GLU A 49 -6.67 -14.11 2.51
C GLU A 49 -5.56 -14.82 1.72
N GLY A 50 -4.28 -14.55 2.03
CA GLY A 50 -3.13 -15.17 1.36
C GLY A 50 -2.73 -14.50 0.05
N GLY A 51 -3.26 -13.31 -0.25
CA GLY A 51 -2.98 -12.54 -1.47
C GLY A 51 -1.62 -11.83 -1.48
N GLY A 52 -0.63 -12.34 -0.75
CA GLY A 52 0.69 -11.73 -0.60
C GLY A 52 1.42 -11.58 -1.94
N GLU A 53 1.27 -12.53 -2.85
CA GLU A 53 1.87 -12.45 -4.19
C GLU A 53 1.27 -11.33 -5.04
N GLN A 54 -0.06 -11.13 -5.00
CA GLN A 54 -0.70 -10.02 -5.70
C GLN A 54 -0.24 -8.67 -5.15
N LEU A 55 -0.14 -8.55 -3.82
CA LEU A 55 0.35 -7.34 -3.17
C LEU A 55 1.83 -7.08 -3.51
N ALA A 56 2.68 -8.10 -3.50
CA ALA A 56 4.08 -7.96 -3.90
C ALA A 56 4.22 -7.57 -5.39
N GLY A 57 3.40 -8.14 -6.28
CA GLY A 57 3.34 -7.73 -7.68
C GLY A 57 2.94 -6.26 -7.85
N LEU A 58 1.96 -5.81 -7.07
CA LEU A 58 1.51 -4.41 -7.04
C LEU A 58 2.64 -3.48 -6.55
N PHE A 59 3.20 -3.75 -5.37
CA PHE A 59 4.22 -2.89 -4.74
C PHE A 59 5.59 -2.94 -5.40
N SER A 60 5.93 -4.02 -6.11
CA SER A 60 7.15 -4.05 -6.95
C SER A 60 6.98 -3.23 -8.24
N GLY A 61 5.74 -2.90 -8.63
CA GLY A 61 5.41 -2.24 -9.90
C GLY A 61 5.48 -3.18 -11.11
N LYS A 62 5.46 -4.49 -10.89
CA LYS A 62 5.41 -5.50 -11.97
C LYS A 62 3.99 -5.72 -12.49
N SER A 63 2.99 -5.41 -11.68
CA SER A 63 1.58 -5.45 -12.07
C SER A 63 1.11 -4.05 -12.47
N SER A 64 0.30 -3.97 -13.53
CA SER A 64 -0.37 -2.71 -13.88
C SER A 64 -1.31 -2.28 -12.76
N ILE A 65 -1.47 -0.98 -12.54
CA ILE A 65 -2.36 -0.41 -11.52
C ILE A 65 -3.56 0.20 -12.24
N ASP A 66 -4.36 -0.68 -12.85
CA ASP A 66 -5.55 -0.33 -13.61
C ASP A 66 -6.68 -1.34 -13.34
N SER A 67 -7.82 -1.18 -14.01
CA SER A 67 -9.00 -2.02 -13.81
C SER A 67 -8.82 -3.50 -14.17
N SER A 68 -7.71 -3.91 -14.81
CA SER A 68 -7.39 -5.32 -15.06
C SER A 68 -6.69 -6.00 -13.87
N ASN A 69 -6.16 -5.22 -12.93
CA ASN A 69 -5.48 -5.75 -11.76
C ASN A 69 -6.49 -6.26 -10.71
N PRO A 70 -6.34 -7.50 -10.21
CA PRO A 70 -7.28 -8.08 -9.25
C PRO A 70 -7.35 -7.31 -7.93
N VAL A 71 -6.23 -6.75 -7.45
CA VAL A 71 -6.20 -5.91 -6.24
C VAL A 71 -7.02 -4.63 -6.47
N VAL A 72 -6.83 -3.97 -7.62
CA VAL A 72 -7.58 -2.77 -7.98
C VAL A 72 -9.08 -3.09 -8.10
N GLN A 73 -9.44 -4.20 -8.76
CA GLN A 73 -10.84 -4.61 -8.91
C GLN A 73 -11.50 -4.89 -7.56
N GLN A 74 -10.85 -5.63 -6.66
CA GLN A 74 -11.41 -5.95 -5.35
C GLN A 74 -11.65 -4.70 -4.52
N ILE A 75 -10.67 -3.79 -4.46
CA ILE A 75 -10.80 -2.53 -3.71
C ILE A 75 -11.87 -1.64 -4.34
N THR A 76 -11.94 -1.57 -5.67
CA THR A 76 -12.96 -0.79 -6.39
C THR A 76 -14.36 -1.29 -6.08
N GLN A 77 -14.58 -2.61 -6.10
CA GLN A 77 -15.87 -3.21 -5.75
C GLN A 77 -16.25 -2.95 -4.30
N GLN A 78 -15.31 -3.12 -3.38
CA GLN A 78 -15.53 -2.86 -1.96
C GLN A 78 -15.88 -1.39 -1.70
N LEU A 79 -15.14 -0.45 -2.29
CA LEU A 79 -15.44 0.97 -2.14
C LEU A 79 -16.80 1.31 -2.75
N SER A 80 -17.09 0.87 -3.98
CA SER A 80 -18.37 1.15 -4.63
C SER A 80 -19.56 0.65 -3.79
N GLY A 81 -19.45 -0.56 -3.23
CA GLY A 81 -20.45 -1.10 -2.30
C GLY A 81 -20.61 -0.22 -1.04
N ASN A 82 -19.51 0.12 -0.37
CA ASN A 82 -19.53 0.95 0.82
C ASN A 82 -20.13 2.34 0.56
N LEU A 83 -19.81 2.96 -0.58
CA LEU A 83 -20.33 4.26 -0.97
C LEU A 83 -21.84 4.25 -1.19
N GLY A 84 -22.35 3.21 -1.85
CA GLY A 84 -23.79 3.01 -2.04
C GLY A 84 -24.52 2.76 -0.73
N GLU A 85 -23.98 1.86 0.10
CA GLU A 85 -24.61 1.48 1.38
C GLU A 85 -24.61 2.61 2.41
N LYS A 86 -23.49 3.34 2.55
CA LYS A 86 -23.32 4.34 3.61
C LYS A 86 -23.84 5.72 3.27
N PHE A 87 -23.75 6.11 2.00
CA PHE A 87 -24.07 7.46 1.56
C PHE A 87 -25.25 7.50 0.58
N GLY A 88 -25.88 6.36 0.29
CA GLY A 88 -27.02 6.28 -0.62
C GLY A 88 -26.67 6.64 -2.06
N LEU A 89 -25.39 6.56 -2.45
CA LEU A 89 -24.94 6.87 -3.79
C LEU A 89 -25.44 5.81 -4.79
N SER A 90 -25.77 6.24 -6.01
CA SER A 90 -26.17 5.30 -7.06
C SER A 90 -25.02 4.37 -7.43
N SER A 91 -25.33 3.19 -7.99
CA SER A 91 -24.30 2.23 -8.44
C SER A 91 -23.31 2.86 -9.41
N GLU A 92 -23.80 3.71 -10.31
CA GLU A 92 -23.01 4.45 -11.30
C GLU A 92 -22.11 5.50 -10.63
N ALA A 93 -22.66 6.27 -9.68
CA ALA A 93 -21.92 7.29 -8.95
C ALA A 93 -20.80 6.66 -8.12
N SER A 94 -21.13 5.65 -7.31
CA SER A 94 -20.18 4.91 -6.46
C SER A 94 -19.08 4.25 -7.27
N SER A 95 -19.44 3.59 -8.36
CA SER A 95 -18.46 2.92 -9.23
C SER A 95 -17.57 3.92 -9.97
N GLY A 96 -18.12 5.08 -10.38
CA GLY A 96 -17.36 6.16 -11.01
C GLY A 96 -16.35 6.79 -10.06
N VAL A 97 -16.74 7.05 -8.81
CA VAL A 97 -15.82 7.52 -7.75
C VAL A 97 -14.71 6.50 -7.53
N ALA A 98 -15.06 5.23 -7.32
CA ALA A 98 -14.07 4.20 -7.06
C ALA A 98 -13.11 3.99 -8.25
N ALA A 99 -13.63 3.88 -9.47
CA ALA A 99 -12.81 3.66 -10.66
C ALA A 99 -11.86 4.82 -10.99
N SER A 100 -12.22 6.06 -10.60
CA SER A 100 -11.38 7.24 -10.82
C SER A 100 -10.32 7.42 -9.72
N MET A 101 -10.65 7.11 -8.47
CA MET A 101 -9.75 7.35 -7.33
C MET A 101 -8.80 6.19 -7.06
N ILE A 102 -9.29 4.94 -7.05
CA ILE A 102 -8.51 3.77 -6.60
C ILE A 102 -7.20 3.60 -7.39
N PRO A 103 -7.20 3.62 -8.74
CA PRO A 103 -5.96 3.44 -9.49
C PRO A 103 -4.94 4.54 -9.21
N GLN A 104 -5.38 5.80 -9.09
CA GLN A 104 -4.50 6.94 -8.84
C GLN A 104 -3.87 6.89 -7.46
N ILE A 105 -4.67 6.58 -6.43
CA ILE A 105 -4.21 6.49 -5.05
C ILE A 105 -3.24 5.31 -4.89
N LEU A 106 -3.58 4.13 -5.42
CA LEU A 106 -2.69 2.97 -5.37
C LEU A 106 -1.40 3.21 -6.15
N SER A 107 -1.47 3.87 -7.31
CA SER A 107 -0.28 4.25 -8.07
C SER A 107 0.62 5.18 -7.26
N SER A 108 0.06 6.22 -6.64
CA SER A 108 0.84 7.11 -5.81
C SER A 108 1.37 6.46 -4.54
N LEU A 109 0.61 5.56 -3.93
CA LEU A 109 1.03 4.79 -2.77
C LEU A 109 2.25 3.92 -3.11
N VAL A 110 2.19 3.18 -4.23
CA VAL A 110 3.30 2.33 -4.70
C VAL A 110 4.52 3.18 -5.07
N ASN A 111 4.32 4.31 -5.76
CA ASN A 111 5.43 5.20 -6.12
C ASN A 111 6.13 5.78 -4.89
N LYS A 112 5.35 6.25 -3.90
CA LYS A 112 5.91 6.74 -2.62
C LYS A 112 6.58 5.64 -1.83
N ALA A 113 5.98 4.44 -1.79
CA ALA A 113 6.54 3.28 -1.11
C ALA A 113 7.92 2.85 -1.64
N LYS A 114 8.20 3.14 -2.91
CA LYS A 114 9.44 2.80 -3.61
C LYS A 114 10.45 3.94 -3.65
N ASP A 115 10.08 5.15 -3.24
CA ASP A 115 10.98 6.31 -3.32
C ASP A 115 11.91 6.33 -2.10
N PRO A 116 13.24 6.12 -2.28
CA PRO A 116 14.18 6.15 -1.17
C PRO A 116 14.30 7.54 -0.51
N ASN A 117 13.80 8.59 -1.15
CA ASN A 117 13.81 9.96 -0.62
C ASN A 117 12.49 10.34 0.07
N ASP A 118 11.45 9.50 -0.01
CA ASP A 118 10.14 9.74 0.60
C ASP A 118 9.87 8.70 1.70
N SER A 119 10.19 9.05 2.94
CA SER A 119 9.95 8.17 4.10
C SER A 119 8.49 8.17 4.57
N SER A 120 7.56 8.85 3.87
CA SER A 120 6.14 8.87 4.27
C SER A 120 5.46 7.52 4.09
N PHE A 121 5.90 6.71 3.12
CA PHE A 121 5.42 5.35 2.95
C PHE A 121 6.61 4.42 2.86
N GLN A 122 6.86 3.66 3.93
CA GLN A 122 7.87 2.60 3.89
C GLN A 122 7.18 1.26 3.71
N ILE A 123 7.75 0.40 2.85
CA ILE A 123 7.19 -0.93 2.56
C ILE A 123 7.10 -1.77 3.84
N SER A 124 8.08 -1.68 4.73
CA SER A 124 8.07 -2.34 6.04
C SER A 124 6.86 -1.94 6.88
N ASP A 125 6.55 -0.65 6.92
CA ASP A 125 5.44 -0.11 7.71
C ASP A 125 4.10 -0.48 7.09
N ILE A 126 4.01 -0.50 5.76
CA ILE A 126 2.84 -0.97 5.04
C ILE A 126 2.60 -2.44 5.37
N ILE A 127 3.60 -3.32 5.20
CA ILE A 127 3.49 -4.74 5.53
C ILE A 127 3.04 -4.92 6.98
N GLY A 128 3.72 -4.27 7.93
CA GLY A 128 3.37 -4.35 9.34
C GLY A 128 1.94 -3.88 9.64
N SER A 129 1.47 -2.83 8.96
CA SER A 129 0.11 -2.31 9.13
C SER A 129 -0.96 -3.23 8.54
N LEU A 130 -0.67 -3.93 7.44
CA LEU A 130 -1.63 -4.80 6.75
C LEU A 130 -1.71 -6.19 7.39
N THR A 131 -0.60 -6.74 7.87
CA THR A 131 -0.58 -8.09 8.44
C THR A 131 -1.01 -8.08 9.90
N GLY A 132 -0.91 -6.92 10.57
CA GLY A 132 -1.00 -6.83 12.02
C GLY A 132 -0.02 -7.78 12.71
N SER A 133 -0.04 -7.86 14.02
CA SER A 133 0.74 -8.85 14.78
C SER A 133 0.27 -10.30 14.58
N SER A 134 -0.38 -10.63 13.46
CA SER A 134 -0.98 -11.93 13.20
C SER A 134 0.05 -12.89 12.60
N GLY A 135 0.13 -14.10 13.18
CA GLY A 135 1.14 -15.13 12.90
C GLY A 135 1.10 -15.79 11.52
N GLN A 136 0.67 -15.09 10.47
CA GLN A 136 0.77 -15.52 9.06
C GLN A 136 2.20 -15.38 8.50
N ALA A 137 3.19 -15.60 9.36
CA ALA A 137 4.61 -15.38 9.09
C ALA A 137 5.13 -16.24 7.93
N SER A 138 4.56 -17.41 7.65
CA SER A 138 5.08 -18.30 6.60
C SER A 138 4.92 -17.75 5.17
N GLY A 139 3.73 -17.25 4.79
CA GLY A 139 3.51 -16.71 3.43
C GLY A 139 4.24 -15.38 3.23
N ILE A 140 4.37 -14.59 4.30
CA ILE A 140 5.11 -13.34 4.29
C ILE A 140 6.62 -13.63 4.20
N MET A 141 7.15 -14.62 4.91
CA MET A 141 8.58 -15.01 4.86
C MET A 141 8.98 -15.50 3.46
N GLU A 142 8.11 -16.23 2.78
CA GLU A 142 8.34 -16.66 1.40
C GLU A 142 8.31 -15.48 0.42
N THR A 143 7.38 -14.54 0.63
CA THR A 143 7.30 -13.29 -0.14
C THR A 143 8.52 -12.40 0.11
N ILE A 144 8.97 -12.26 1.36
CA ILE A 144 10.19 -11.53 1.72
C ILE A 144 11.42 -12.20 1.10
N ASN A 145 11.54 -13.52 1.09
CA ASN A 145 12.64 -14.19 0.41
C ASN A 145 12.62 -13.94 -1.12
N LYS A 146 11.44 -14.03 -1.73
CA LYS A 146 11.27 -13.89 -3.19
C LYS A 146 11.44 -12.45 -3.68
N TYR A 147 10.98 -11.47 -2.92
CA TYR A 147 10.97 -10.06 -3.32
C TYR A 147 11.91 -9.17 -2.51
N GLY A 148 12.31 -9.56 -1.31
CA GLY A 148 13.23 -8.80 -0.45
C GLY A 148 14.61 -8.60 -1.07
N MET A 149 15.07 -9.53 -1.91
CA MET A 149 16.25 -9.32 -2.76
C MET A 149 16.12 -8.08 -3.65
N GLN A 150 14.94 -7.85 -4.24
CA GLN A 150 14.68 -6.68 -5.09
C GLN A 150 14.64 -5.37 -4.30
N PHE A 151 14.49 -5.45 -2.97
CA PHE A 151 14.51 -4.33 -2.04
C PHE A 151 15.85 -4.18 -1.31
N GLY A 152 16.90 -4.91 -1.73
CA GLY A 152 18.24 -4.80 -1.16
C GLY A 152 18.37 -5.41 0.24
N LEU A 153 17.49 -6.34 0.62
CA LEU A 153 17.52 -7.01 1.92
C LEU A 153 18.53 -8.18 1.98
N ASP A 154 18.95 -8.69 0.82
CA ASP A 154 20.06 -9.63 0.68
C ASP A 154 21.39 -8.86 0.80
N GLN A 155 21.95 -8.85 2.01
CA GLN A 155 23.15 -8.08 2.37
C GLN A 155 24.41 -8.87 2.06
N ASN A 156 24.33 -10.19 2.12
CA ASN A 156 25.48 -11.07 1.89
C ASN A 156 25.61 -11.50 0.41
N ASN A 157 24.65 -11.13 -0.44
CA ASN A 157 24.54 -11.45 -1.87
C ASN A 157 24.50 -12.95 -2.15
N ASP A 158 23.94 -13.75 -1.25
CA ASP A 158 23.82 -15.21 -1.41
C ASP A 158 22.53 -15.65 -2.11
N GLY A 159 21.68 -14.69 -2.49
CA GLY A 159 20.43 -14.93 -3.20
C GLY A 159 19.29 -15.37 -2.28
N LYS A 160 19.41 -15.16 -0.97
CA LYS A 160 18.36 -15.40 0.03
C LYS A 160 18.22 -14.17 0.93
N VAL A 161 17.09 -14.12 1.65
CA VAL A 161 16.88 -13.13 2.72
C VAL A 161 16.71 -13.90 4.02
N ASP A 162 17.80 -14.11 4.73
CA ASP A 162 17.83 -14.91 5.95
C ASP A 162 18.65 -14.29 7.10
N VAL A 163 18.83 -15.05 8.17
CA VAL A 163 19.56 -14.60 9.36
C VAL A 163 21.04 -14.33 9.11
N ALA A 164 21.62 -14.88 8.03
CA ALA A 164 22.98 -14.56 7.61
C ALA A 164 23.09 -13.11 7.14
N ASP A 165 22.06 -12.54 6.52
CA ASP A 165 22.00 -11.12 6.16
C ASP A 165 22.03 -10.23 7.41
N VAL A 166 21.24 -10.58 8.42
CA VAL A 166 21.24 -9.89 9.73
C VAL A 166 22.61 -10.00 10.40
N LEU A 167 23.30 -11.14 10.25
CA LEU A 167 24.66 -11.34 10.74
C LEU A 167 25.68 -10.47 10.00
N VAL A 168 25.51 -10.21 8.70
CA VAL A 168 26.35 -9.26 7.96
C VAL A 168 26.11 -7.84 8.48
N VAL A 169 24.85 -7.41 8.64
CA VAL A 169 24.53 -6.08 9.20
C VAL A 169 25.12 -5.88 10.60
N THR A 170 25.13 -6.92 11.43
CA THR A 170 25.68 -6.85 12.80
C THR A 170 27.21 -6.95 12.85
N LYS A 171 27.87 -7.61 11.90
CA LYS A 171 29.34 -7.77 11.85
C LYS A 171 30.07 -6.68 11.06
N THR A 172 29.39 -6.01 10.13
CA THR A 172 29.99 -4.90 9.37
C THR A 172 30.26 -3.76 10.35
N LYS A 173 31.54 -3.39 10.49
CA LYS A 173 32.06 -2.45 11.51
C LYS A 173 31.25 -1.16 11.57
N GLY A 174 30.31 -1.08 12.52
CA GLY A 174 29.38 0.04 12.70
C GLY A 174 28.01 -0.38 13.25
N GLY A 175 27.62 -1.64 13.11
CA GLY A 175 26.34 -2.16 13.58
C GLY A 175 25.13 -1.42 12.97
N ILE A 176 23.94 -1.61 13.55
CA ILE A 176 22.70 -0.93 13.12
C ILE A 176 22.88 0.61 13.10
N ALA A 177 23.74 1.15 13.97
CA ALA A 177 24.08 2.58 13.99
C ALA A 177 24.89 3.04 12.77
N GLY A 178 25.75 2.19 12.21
CA GLY A 178 26.48 2.46 10.97
C GLY A 178 25.58 2.37 9.73
N PHE A 179 24.64 1.42 9.72
CA PHE A 179 23.64 1.32 8.66
C PHE A 179 22.64 2.48 8.70
N ILE A 180 22.09 2.82 9.86
CA ILE A 180 21.27 4.03 10.06
C ILE A 180 22.09 5.29 9.78
N GLY A 181 23.39 5.30 10.11
CA GLY A 181 24.31 6.38 9.78
C GLY A 181 24.59 6.54 8.28
N GLN A 182 24.60 5.46 7.49
CA GLN A 182 24.70 5.55 6.02
C GLN A 182 23.34 5.84 5.35
N LEU A 183 22.23 5.42 5.96
CA LEU A 183 20.88 5.64 5.44
C LEU A 183 20.37 7.07 5.73
N PHE A 184 20.78 7.65 6.87
CA PHE A 184 20.33 8.98 7.33
C PHE A 184 21.46 10.01 7.50
N GLY A 185 22.73 9.60 7.43
CA GLY A 185 23.88 10.50 7.47
C GLY A 185 24.22 10.98 6.07
N SER A 186 23.90 12.24 5.82
CA SER A 186 24.11 12.92 4.55
C SER A 186 25.55 13.45 4.41
N LYS A 187 26.16 13.24 3.25
CA LYS A 187 26.23 14.27 2.19
C LYS A 187 26.70 13.67 0.87
#